data_AF-A0A224YDX4-F1
#
_entry.id   AF-A0A224YDX4-F1
#
_cell.length_a   1.000
_cell.length_b   1.000
_cell.length_c   1.000
_cell.angle_alpha   90.00
_cell.angle_beta   90.00
_cell.angle_gamma   90.00
#
_symmetry.space_group_name_H-M   'P 1'
#
loop_
_entity.id
_entity.type
_entity.pdbx_description
1 polymer ?
#
loop_
_entity_poly.entity_id
_entity_poly.type
_entity_poly.pdbx_seq_one_letter_code
_entity_poly.pdbx_strand_id
1 'polypeptide(L)'
;MTELFNVAVVALLLIAPRHWCDANENETANHTEQPPRVDPDSATNNPFYEFFACNPTFWVTQGNATPGYCSWFKPYNLTNAEVKFEYGTKSKWETDCRELYISYNFGANDTMFSLSMDLDVGVFERMRYKSVNCVVTEDVGWSQQKDNKSESCKREKGTENEKECELPECEFRDDQLDPFVSQPCCYTNDTQRINNSSLLRRLRNVSEPYYCSREPSYTIYLRSQESVPSDCLQAYVNLTSPKQG
;
A
#
# COMPACT_ATOMS: atom_id res chain seq x y z
N MET A 1 -1.90 -21.93 27.36
CA MET A 1 -3.19 -22.54 26.97
C MET A 1 -3.66 -21.83 25.73
N THR A 2 -3.96 -22.62 24.71
CA THR A 2 -4.19 -22.26 23.31
C THR A 2 -5.70 -22.34 23.02
N GLU A 3 -6.31 -21.24 22.62
CA GLU A 3 -7.65 -21.19 22.00
C GLU A 3 -7.54 -20.12 20.88
N LEU A 4 -7.19 -20.47 19.63
CA LEU A 4 -8.00 -21.01 18.53
C LEU A 4 -9.26 -20.17 18.22
N PHE A 5 -9.08 -19.14 17.39
CA PHE A 5 -10.17 -18.52 16.62
C PHE A 5 -10.59 -19.47 15.50
N ASN A 6 -11.84 -19.94 15.55
CA ASN A 6 -12.51 -20.64 14.45
C ASN A 6 -13.21 -19.61 13.56
N VAL A 7 -12.88 -19.58 12.26
CA VAL A 7 -13.66 -18.86 11.25
C VAL A 7 -14.15 -19.87 10.22
N ALA A 8 -15.47 -19.92 10.03
CA ALA A 8 -16.14 -20.86 9.15
C ALA A 8 -15.99 -20.44 7.67
N VAL A 9 -15.55 -21.39 6.84
CA VAL A 9 -15.36 -21.24 5.38
C VAL A 9 -16.68 -21.52 4.67
N VAL A 10 -17.20 -20.55 3.93
CA VAL A 10 -18.26 -20.75 2.94
C VAL A 10 -17.66 -20.59 1.55
N ALA A 11 -17.81 -21.64 0.75
CA ALA A 11 -17.32 -21.77 -0.62
C ALA A 11 -17.97 -20.80 -1.62
N LEU A 12 -17.23 -20.32 -2.62
CA LEU A 12 -17.57 -20.43 -4.06
C LEU A 12 -16.62 -19.68 -5.01
N LEU A 13 -16.41 -20.33 -6.17
CA LEU A 13 -16.02 -19.85 -7.50
C LEU A 13 -14.54 -19.58 -7.81
N LEU A 14 -13.95 -20.60 -8.43
CA LEU A 14 -12.73 -20.54 -9.23
C LEU A 14 -12.97 -19.71 -10.50
N ILE A 15 -12.28 -18.57 -10.62
CA ILE A 15 -12.02 -17.95 -11.92
C ILE A 15 -10.54 -18.20 -12.22
N ALA A 16 -10.27 -18.92 -13.30
CA ALA A 16 -8.91 -19.27 -13.69
C ALA A 16 -8.11 -18.01 -14.12
N PRO A 17 -6.82 -17.90 -13.76
CA PRO A 17 -5.96 -16.73 -14.04
C PRO A 17 -5.60 -16.52 -15.52
N ARG A 18 -6.11 -17.35 -16.44
CA ARG A 18 -5.70 -17.31 -17.86
C ARG A 18 -6.22 -16.09 -18.62
N HIS A 19 -7.37 -15.53 -18.26
CA HIS A 19 -7.95 -14.43 -19.03
C HIS A 19 -7.20 -13.10 -18.95
N TRP A 20 -6.26 -12.93 -18.01
CA TRP A 20 -5.60 -11.65 -17.74
C TRP A 20 -4.30 -11.47 -18.53
N CYS A 21 -3.55 -12.56 -18.70
CA CYS A 21 -2.29 -12.56 -19.45
C CYS A 21 -2.50 -12.85 -20.96
N ASP A 22 -3.65 -13.40 -21.38
CA ASP A 22 -3.93 -13.84 -22.77
C ASP A 22 -4.49 -12.75 -23.72
N ALA A 23 -4.55 -11.48 -23.32
CA ALA A 23 -5.05 -10.39 -24.19
C ALA A 23 -4.07 -9.96 -25.32
N ASN A 24 -3.12 -10.83 -25.68
CA ASN A 24 -2.31 -10.68 -26.88
C ASN A 24 -2.92 -11.54 -27.99
N GLU A 25 -3.53 -10.90 -29.00
CA GLU A 25 -3.84 -11.55 -30.27
C GLU A 25 -2.52 -11.96 -30.97
N ASN A 26 -2.03 -13.18 -30.69
CA ASN A 26 -1.33 -14.00 -31.68
C ASN A 26 -1.18 -15.46 -31.21
N GLU A 27 -1.42 -16.39 -32.13
CA GLU A 27 -1.58 -17.82 -31.92
C GLU A 27 -0.33 -18.60 -31.44
N THR A 28 -0.63 -19.74 -30.80
CA THR A 28 0.11 -21.02 -30.71
C THR A 28 1.47 -21.11 -30.00
N ALA A 29 1.52 -21.87 -28.89
CA ALA A 29 2.12 -23.23 -28.89
C ALA A 29 1.96 -23.93 -27.53
N ASN A 30 1.68 -25.24 -27.61
CA ASN A 30 1.66 -26.21 -26.51
C ASN A 30 2.94 -26.18 -25.66
N HIS A 31 2.79 -26.06 -24.34
CA HIS A 31 3.62 -26.81 -23.39
C HIS A 31 2.79 -27.22 -22.18
N THR A 32 2.63 -28.54 -22.05
CA THR A 32 2.01 -29.19 -20.90
C THR A 32 3.02 -29.21 -19.76
N GLU A 33 3.06 -28.17 -18.93
CA GLU A 33 3.56 -28.29 -17.56
C GLU A 33 2.37 -28.31 -16.61
N GLN A 34 2.28 -29.42 -15.88
CA GLN A 34 1.26 -29.64 -14.86
C GLN A 34 1.53 -28.63 -13.74
N PRO A 35 0.60 -27.68 -13.45
CA PRO A 35 0.84 -26.72 -12.38
C PRO A 35 0.97 -27.48 -11.05
N PRO A 36 1.93 -27.12 -10.18
CA PRO A 36 2.07 -27.76 -8.89
C PRO A 36 0.77 -27.62 -8.11
N ARG A 37 0.38 -28.67 -7.38
CA ARG A 37 -0.79 -28.64 -6.49
C ARG A 37 -0.57 -27.55 -5.43
N VAL A 38 -1.38 -26.50 -5.49
CA VAL A 38 -1.32 -25.33 -4.60
C VAL A 38 -2.22 -25.56 -3.39
N ASP A 39 -1.68 -25.23 -2.22
CA ASP A 39 -2.36 -25.19 -0.91
C ASP A 39 -3.44 -24.08 -0.92
N PRO A 40 -4.70 -24.35 -0.53
CA PRO A 40 -5.81 -23.39 -0.69
C PRO A 40 -5.73 -22.11 0.18
N ASP A 41 -4.74 -21.98 1.06
CA ASP A 41 -4.54 -20.81 1.93
C ASP A 41 -3.54 -19.77 1.39
N SER A 42 -3.04 -19.90 0.15
CA SER A 42 -2.02 -18.98 -0.36
C SER A 42 -2.58 -17.70 -0.96
N ALA A 43 -1.97 -16.57 -0.59
CA ALA A 43 -2.13 -15.22 -1.13
C ALA A 43 -1.82 -15.06 -2.64
N THR A 44 -1.79 -16.15 -3.41
CA THR A 44 -1.88 -16.19 -4.88
C THR A 44 -3.14 -15.54 -5.44
N ASN A 45 -4.17 -15.30 -4.62
CA ASN A 45 -5.39 -14.59 -5.02
C ASN A 45 -5.32 -13.07 -4.83
N ASN A 46 -4.17 -12.51 -4.41
CA ASN A 46 -4.04 -11.06 -4.28
C ASN A 46 -3.89 -10.40 -5.67
N PRO A 47 -4.77 -9.47 -6.09
CA PRO A 47 -4.70 -8.84 -7.41
C PRO A 47 -3.40 -8.08 -7.69
N PHE A 48 -2.70 -7.62 -6.65
CA PHE A 48 -1.36 -7.05 -6.83
C PHE A 48 -0.37 -8.10 -7.34
N TYR A 49 -0.38 -9.30 -6.78
CA TYR A 49 0.46 -10.41 -7.25
C TYR A 49 0.19 -10.69 -8.74
N GLU A 50 -1.09 -10.82 -9.12
CA GLU A 50 -1.50 -11.04 -10.51
C GLU A 50 -1.03 -9.91 -11.44
N PHE A 51 -1.19 -8.66 -11.02
CA PHE A 51 -0.75 -7.50 -11.78
C PHE A 51 0.77 -7.51 -11.99
N PHE A 52 1.56 -7.73 -10.94
CA PHE A 52 3.02 -7.74 -11.05
C PHE A 52 3.55 -8.95 -11.84
N ALA A 53 2.84 -10.08 -11.79
CA ALA A 53 3.19 -11.26 -12.58
C ALA A 53 3.02 -11.02 -14.10
N CYS A 54 1.97 -10.31 -14.53
CA CYS A 54 1.78 -9.98 -15.95
C CYS A 54 2.52 -8.69 -16.39
N ASN A 55 3.08 -7.90 -15.47
CA ASN A 55 3.75 -6.61 -15.75
C ASN A 55 5.19 -6.56 -15.19
N PRO A 56 6.20 -7.04 -15.95
CA PRO A 56 7.59 -7.11 -15.49
C PRO A 56 8.25 -5.73 -15.32
N THR A 57 7.67 -4.68 -15.92
CA THR A 57 7.95 -3.28 -15.63
C THR A 57 6.62 -2.52 -15.72
N PHE A 58 6.38 -1.60 -14.80
CA PHE A 58 5.22 -0.72 -14.83
C PHE A 58 5.63 0.70 -14.44
N TRP A 59 4.78 1.66 -14.80
CA TRP A 59 5.00 3.08 -14.55
C TRP A 59 3.98 3.61 -13.56
N VAL A 60 4.36 4.65 -12.83
CA VAL A 60 3.50 5.29 -11.84
C VAL A 60 3.23 6.74 -12.21
N THR A 61 1.99 7.18 -12.00
CA THR A 61 1.59 8.57 -12.22
C THR A 61 0.41 8.96 -11.34
N GLN A 62 0.07 10.24 -11.36
CA GLN A 62 -1.09 10.81 -10.69
C GLN A 62 -1.96 11.56 -11.70
N GLY A 63 -3.28 11.36 -11.62
CA GLY A 63 -4.23 11.98 -12.54
C GLY A 63 -3.94 11.63 -14.00
N ASN A 64 -4.00 12.63 -14.90
CA ASN A 64 -3.76 12.44 -16.33
C ASN A 64 -2.31 12.72 -16.75
N ALA A 65 -1.37 12.80 -15.81
CA ALA A 65 0.02 13.10 -16.14
C ALA A 65 0.66 11.90 -16.87
N THR A 66 1.41 12.16 -17.94
CA THR A 66 2.29 11.15 -18.53
C THR A 66 3.37 10.78 -17.52
N PRO A 67 3.62 9.49 -17.24
CA PRO A 67 4.66 9.09 -16.31
C PRO A 67 6.03 9.63 -16.72
N GLY A 68 6.76 10.15 -15.74
CA GLY A 68 8.14 10.58 -15.95
C GLY A 68 9.05 9.40 -16.34
N TYR A 69 10.15 9.68 -17.03
CA TYR A 69 11.12 8.65 -17.41
C TYR A 69 11.80 7.95 -16.22
N CYS A 70 11.75 8.53 -15.02
CA CYS A 70 12.19 7.92 -13.76
C CYS A 70 11.01 7.61 -12.83
N SER A 71 9.87 7.18 -13.35
CA SER A 71 8.69 6.84 -12.55
C SER A 71 8.24 5.43 -12.89
N TRP A 72 9.16 4.49 -12.75
CA TRP A 72 8.97 3.08 -13.09
C TRP A 72 9.32 2.19 -11.91
N PHE A 73 8.71 1.02 -11.91
CA PHE A 73 8.94 -0.06 -10.96
C PHE A 73 9.15 -1.36 -11.73
N LYS A 74 10.05 -2.20 -11.23
CA LYS A 74 10.41 -3.48 -11.80
C LYS A 74 10.50 -4.52 -10.68
N PRO A 75 9.59 -5.50 -10.62
CA PRO A 75 9.72 -6.60 -9.68
C PRO A 75 11.00 -7.40 -9.98
N TYR A 76 11.88 -7.57 -9.00
CA TYR A 76 13.04 -8.47 -9.10
C TYR A 76 12.88 -9.71 -8.23
N ASN A 77 11.92 -9.72 -7.32
CA ASN A 77 11.49 -10.90 -6.58
C ASN A 77 9.97 -10.81 -6.35
N LEU A 78 9.24 -11.85 -6.75
CA LEU A 78 7.80 -11.96 -6.58
C LEU A 78 7.49 -13.35 -6.03
N THR A 79 6.97 -13.41 -4.82
CA THR A 79 6.57 -14.65 -4.14
C THR A 79 5.10 -14.54 -3.73
N ASN A 80 4.51 -15.62 -3.25
CA ASN A 80 3.12 -15.58 -2.78
C ASN A 80 2.93 -14.69 -1.54
N ALA A 81 4.00 -14.33 -0.82
CA ALA A 81 3.93 -13.56 0.42
C ALA A 81 4.39 -12.10 0.27
N GLU A 82 5.35 -11.85 -0.62
CA GLU A 82 5.95 -10.53 -0.79
C GLU A 82 6.37 -10.27 -2.23
N VAL A 83 6.54 -8.98 -2.55
CA VAL A 83 7.15 -8.48 -3.77
C VAL A 83 8.26 -7.49 -3.42
N LYS A 84 9.35 -7.53 -4.20
CA LYS A 84 10.45 -6.57 -4.12
C LYS A 84 10.65 -5.90 -5.45
N PHE A 85 10.74 -4.59 -5.41
CA PHE A 85 10.90 -3.73 -6.57
C PHE A 85 12.24 -3.03 -6.55
N GLU A 86 12.82 -2.97 -7.73
CA GLU A 86 13.70 -1.89 -8.12
C GLU A 86 12.82 -0.78 -8.69
N TYR A 87 13.06 0.47 -8.31
CA TYR A 87 12.29 1.59 -8.84
C TYR A 87 13.19 2.75 -9.25
N GLY A 88 12.82 3.37 -10.36
CA GLY A 88 13.42 4.59 -10.84
C GLY A 88 12.87 5.78 -10.07
N THR A 89 13.74 6.69 -9.68
CA THR A 89 13.37 8.02 -9.19
C THR A 89 14.40 9.05 -9.61
N LYS A 90 14.04 10.32 -9.58
CA LYS A 90 15.00 11.42 -9.75
C LYS A 90 14.77 12.49 -8.72
N SER A 91 15.85 12.96 -8.10
CA SER A 91 15.80 14.19 -7.31
C SER A 91 15.60 15.38 -8.26
N LYS A 92 15.00 16.47 -7.75
CA LYS A 92 14.80 17.72 -8.52
C LYS A 92 16.11 18.30 -9.09
N TRP A 93 17.24 17.93 -8.50
CA TRP A 93 18.57 18.47 -8.82
C TRP A 93 19.43 17.54 -9.69
N GLU A 94 18.89 16.39 -10.09
CA GLU A 94 19.64 15.36 -10.82
C GLU A 94 19.09 15.17 -12.23
N THR A 95 20.00 14.95 -13.17
CA THR A 95 19.68 14.68 -14.57
C THR A 95 19.42 13.21 -14.85
N ASP A 96 19.99 12.31 -14.03
CA ASP A 96 19.93 10.87 -14.25
C ASP A 96 18.93 10.21 -13.31
N CYS A 97 18.31 9.12 -13.75
CA CYS A 97 17.51 8.30 -12.84
C CYS A 97 18.43 7.60 -11.83
N ARG A 98 18.00 7.58 -10.56
CA ARG A 98 18.52 6.69 -9.55
C ARG A 98 17.63 5.46 -9.43
N GLU A 99 18.28 4.34 -9.17
CA GLU A 99 17.64 3.07 -8.85
C GLU A 99 17.64 2.90 -7.33
N LEU A 100 16.47 2.66 -6.77
CA LEU A 100 16.26 2.38 -5.35
C LEU A 100 15.46 1.09 -5.20
N TYR A 101 15.44 0.54 -3.97
CA TYR A 101 14.83 -0.75 -3.69
C TYR A 101 13.77 -0.61 -2.60
N ILE A 102 12.64 -1.29 -2.80
CA ILE A 102 11.53 -1.32 -1.84
C ILE A 102 10.88 -2.70 -1.85
N SER A 103 10.28 -3.10 -0.72
CA SER A 103 9.57 -4.37 -0.57
C SER A 103 8.21 -4.16 0.06
N TYR A 104 7.24 -4.94 -0.38
CA TYR A 104 5.89 -5.00 0.17
C TYR A 104 5.49 -6.44 0.45
N ASN A 105 4.79 -6.66 1.56
CA ASN A 105 4.12 -7.91 1.88
C ASN A 105 2.68 -7.83 1.37
N PHE A 106 2.16 -8.93 0.83
CA PHE A 106 0.76 -9.02 0.44
C PHE A 106 -0.13 -9.19 1.68
N GLY A 107 -1.20 -8.39 1.73
CA GLY A 107 -2.25 -8.47 2.74
C GLY A 107 -3.52 -9.13 2.19
N ALA A 108 -4.53 -9.24 3.05
CA ALA A 108 -5.88 -9.62 2.64
C ALA A 108 -6.60 -8.46 1.92
N ASN A 109 -7.72 -8.75 1.26
CA ASN A 109 -8.62 -7.74 0.66
C ASN A 109 -7.94 -6.79 -0.33
N ASP A 110 -7.12 -7.34 -1.24
CA ASP A 110 -6.47 -6.59 -2.32
C ASP A 110 -5.53 -5.50 -1.80
N THR A 111 -4.81 -5.80 -0.71
CA THR A 111 -3.88 -4.87 -0.06
C THR A 111 -2.44 -5.37 -0.10
N MET A 112 -1.50 -4.45 0.06
CA MET A 112 -0.11 -4.75 0.37
C MET A 112 0.46 -3.69 1.31
N PHE A 113 1.54 -4.00 2.00
CA PHE A 113 2.12 -3.08 2.98
C PHE A 113 3.63 -3.24 3.13
N SER A 114 4.28 -2.13 3.48
CA SER A 114 5.70 -2.07 3.80
C SER A 114 5.87 -1.47 5.20
N LEU A 115 6.65 -2.11 6.06
CA LEU A 115 6.93 -1.63 7.41
C LEU A 115 8.44 -1.48 7.57
N SER A 116 8.87 -0.31 8.03
CA SER A 116 10.23 -0.04 8.45
C SER A 116 10.24 0.23 9.95
N MET A 117 10.69 -0.76 10.72
CA MET A 117 10.87 -0.63 12.17
C MET A 117 12.04 0.31 12.53
N ASP A 118 13.01 0.48 11.62
CA ASP A 118 14.16 1.37 11.86
C ASP A 118 13.79 2.85 11.69
N LEU A 119 12.79 3.12 10.85
CA LEU A 119 12.28 4.47 10.59
C LEU A 119 10.94 4.74 11.27
N ASP A 120 10.40 3.74 11.99
CA ASP A 120 9.08 3.76 12.61
C ASP A 120 7.97 4.22 11.65
N VAL A 121 8.02 3.75 10.39
CA VAL A 121 7.09 4.10 9.32
C VAL A 121 6.46 2.85 8.70
N GLY A 122 5.16 2.93 8.42
CA GLY A 122 4.43 1.96 7.61
C GLY A 122 3.77 2.62 6.41
N VAL A 123 3.71 1.92 5.29
CA VAL A 123 2.95 2.33 4.10
C VAL A 123 2.01 1.18 3.74
N PHE A 124 0.74 1.48 3.59
CA PHE A 124 -0.29 0.52 3.23
C PHE A 124 -0.91 0.94 1.91
N GLU A 125 -1.09 -0.01 1.01
CA GLU A 125 -1.69 0.22 -0.30
C GLU A 125 -2.87 -0.73 -0.50
N ARG A 126 -3.96 -0.21 -1.06
CA ARG A 126 -5.11 -1.03 -1.50
C ARG A 126 -5.47 -0.73 -2.93
N MET A 127 -5.83 -1.78 -3.65
CA MET A 127 -6.32 -1.66 -5.02
C MET A 127 -7.77 -1.13 -5.00
N ARG A 128 -8.02 0.02 -5.65
CA ARG A 128 -9.36 0.64 -5.73
C ARG A 128 -10.04 0.41 -7.07
N TYR A 129 -9.24 0.29 -8.11
CA TYR A 129 -9.71 0.01 -9.47
C TYR A 129 -8.66 -0.83 -10.20
N LYS A 130 -9.13 -1.73 -11.06
CA LYS A 130 -8.29 -2.56 -11.90
C LYS A 130 -8.88 -2.70 -13.30
N SER A 131 -8.04 -2.55 -14.31
CA SER A 131 -8.32 -2.92 -15.68
C SER A 131 -7.11 -3.63 -16.29
N VAL A 132 -7.23 -4.02 -17.56
CA VAL A 132 -6.18 -4.77 -18.27
C VAL A 132 -4.86 -4.00 -18.34
N ASN A 133 -4.92 -2.67 -18.42
CA ASN A 133 -3.75 -1.83 -18.69
C ASN A 133 -3.31 -0.96 -17.51
N CYS A 134 -4.11 -0.91 -16.45
CA CYS A 134 -3.83 -0.02 -15.34
C CYS A 134 -4.56 -0.40 -14.05
N VAL A 135 -4.04 0.11 -12.95
CA VAL A 135 -4.57 -0.04 -11.60
C VAL A 135 -4.58 1.32 -10.94
N VAL A 136 -5.61 1.62 -10.15
CA VAL A 136 -5.62 2.79 -9.25
C VAL A 136 -5.48 2.29 -7.83
N THR A 137 -4.44 2.75 -7.13
CA THR A 137 -4.17 2.42 -5.74
C THR A 137 -4.53 3.59 -4.83
N GLU A 138 -4.85 3.26 -3.59
CA GLU A 138 -4.90 4.19 -2.48
C GLU A 138 -3.80 3.83 -1.50
N ASP A 139 -3.00 4.82 -1.14
CA ASP A 139 -1.83 4.68 -0.31
C ASP A 139 -2.03 5.49 0.98
N VAL A 140 -1.82 4.86 2.14
CA VAL A 140 -1.87 5.51 3.46
C VAL A 140 -0.57 5.25 4.20
N GLY A 141 0.15 6.34 4.49
CA GLY A 141 1.36 6.30 5.31
C GLY A 141 1.04 6.46 6.79
N TRP A 142 1.75 5.72 7.63
CA TRP A 142 1.70 5.80 9.09
C TRP A 142 3.11 6.03 9.63
N SER A 143 3.25 6.88 10.64
CA SER A 143 4.52 7.11 11.32
C SER A 143 4.33 7.16 12.82
N GLN A 144 5.31 6.67 13.57
CA GLN A 144 5.32 6.80 15.02
C GLN A 144 5.80 8.19 15.44
N GLN A 145 5.09 8.83 16.37
CA GLN A 145 5.27 10.23 16.72
C GLN A 145 5.16 10.47 18.23
N LYS A 146 5.92 11.47 18.69
CA LYS A 146 5.96 11.98 20.08
C LYS A 146 4.62 12.54 20.56
N ASP A 147 3.90 13.15 19.65
CA ASP A 147 2.66 13.88 19.86
C ASP A 147 1.67 13.55 18.74
N ASN A 148 0.40 13.80 19.00
CA ASN A 148 -0.70 13.59 18.07
C ASN A 148 -0.87 14.76 17.09
N LYS A 149 0.24 15.34 16.59
CA LYS A 149 0.21 16.53 15.73
C LYS A 149 0.51 16.20 14.28
N SER A 150 -0.15 16.90 13.37
CA SER A 150 0.16 16.79 11.93
C SER A 150 1.61 17.19 11.63
N GLU A 151 2.21 16.54 10.62
CA GLU A 151 3.61 16.81 10.23
C GLU A 151 3.82 18.23 9.69
N SER A 152 2.80 18.83 9.07
CA SER A 152 2.84 20.21 8.56
C SER A 152 3.01 21.22 9.70
N CYS A 153 2.30 21.03 10.82
CA CYS A 153 2.38 21.93 11.97
C CYS A 153 3.71 21.85 12.73
N LYS A 154 4.46 20.74 12.63
CA LYS A 154 5.79 20.62 13.25
C LYS A 154 6.83 21.57 12.64
N ARG A 155 6.58 22.05 11.41
CA ARG A 155 7.47 22.99 10.70
C ARG A 155 7.22 24.44 11.09
N GLU A 156 6.04 24.77 11.59
CA GLU A 156 5.65 26.13 11.99
C GLU A 156 5.66 26.28 13.52
N LYS A 157 6.85 26.34 14.12
CA LYS A 157 6.97 26.68 15.53
C LYS A 157 6.65 28.18 15.72
N GLY A 158 5.56 28.49 16.42
CA GLY A 158 5.45 29.79 17.12
C GLY A 158 4.12 30.56 17.07
N THR A 159 3.01 29.98 16.61
CA THR A 159 1.71 30.68 16.58
C THR A 159 0.64 29.98 17.42
N GLU A 160 -0.28 30.78 17.98
CA GLU A 160 -1.34 30.40 18.94
C GLU A 160 -2.37 29.35 18.43
N ASN A 161 -2.21 28.83 17.21
CA ASN A 161 -3.14 27.90 16.57
C ASN A 161 -2.83 26.41 16.86
N GLU A 162 -2.12 26.12 17.95
CA GLU A 162 -1.65 24.77 18.28
C GLU A 162 -2.80 23.75 18.45
N LYS A 163 -4.00 24.20 18.86
CA LYS A 163 -5.21 23.38 18.97
C LYS A 163 -5.82 22.96 17.64
N GLU A 164 -5.60 23.69 16.55
CA GLU A 164 -6.09 23.32 15.21
C GLU A 164 -5.25 22.21 14.57
N CYS A 165 -4.11 21.88 15.17
CA CYS A 165 -3.12 20.94 14.64
C CYS A 165 -3.13 19.55 15.29
N GLU A 166 -3.91 19.37 16.36
CA GLU A 166 -4.09 18.06 16.99
C GLU A 166 -4.96 17.19 16.08
N LEU A 167 -4.44 16.01 15.73
CA LEU A 167 -5.17 15.03 14.96
C LEU A 167 -6.16 14.30 15.86
N PRO A 168 -7.36 13.98 15.34
CA PRO A 168 -8.35 13.20 16.08
C PRO A 168 -7.84 11.79 16.34
N GLU A 169 -8.47 11.12 17.32
CA GLU A 169 -8.22 9.69 17.56
C GLU A 169 -8.78 8.84 16.40
N CYS A 170 -8.07 7.80 16.02
CA CYS A 170 -8.53 6.90 14.96
C CYS A 170 -9.72 6.05 15.41
N GLU A 171 -10.71 5.89 14.53
CA GLU A 171 -11.86 5.03 14.78
C GLU A 171 -11.50 3.54 14.67
N PHE A 172 -12.02 2.73 15.59
CA PHE A 172 -11.91 1.28 15.56
C PHE A 172 -13.16 0.66 14.93
N ARG A 173 -12.96 -0.36 14.09
CA ARG A 173 -14.03 -1.23 13.60
C ARG A 173 -13.73 -2.64 14.03
N ASP A 174 -14.69 -3.27 14.72
CA ASP A 174 -14.54 -4.65 15.24
C ASP A 174 -13.25 -4.87 16.05
N ASP A 175 -12.90 -3.90 16.90
CA ASP A 175 -11.67 -3.87 17.71
C ASP A 175 -10.34 -3.91 16.90
N GLN A 176 -10.40 -3.61 15.60
CA GLN A 176 -9.23 -3.50 14.73
C GLN A 176 -9.12 -2.08 14.15
N LEU A 177 -7.87 -1.60 14.08
CA LEU A 177 -7.54 -0.35 13.40
C LEU A 177 -7.54 -0.60 11.90
N ASP A 178 -8.39 0.10 11.15
CA ASP A 178 -8.34 0.08 9.68
C ASP A 178 -7.14 0.94 9.23
N PRO A 179 -6.13 0.37 8.54
CA PRO A 179 -4.97 1.14 8.07
C PRO A 179 -5.35 2.16 6.97
N PHE A 180 -6.54 2.04 6.36
CA PHE A 180 -7.00 2.91 5.26
C PHE A 180 -8.01 3.96 5.72
N VAL A 181 -7.52 4.90 6.53
CA VAL A 181 -8.35 5.99 7.05
C VAL A 181 -8.70 7.01 5.98
N SER A 182 -9.90 7.61 6.04
CA SER A 182 -10.29 8.65 5.08
C SER A 182 -9.77 10.05 5.42
N GLN A 183 -9.33 10.25 6.66
CA GLN A 183 -8.76 11.50 7.15
C GLN A 183 -7.58 11.19 8.10
N PRO A 184 -6.55 12.06 8.16
CA PRO A 184 -5.46 11.89 9.10
C PRO A 184 -5.96 11.79 10.55
N CYS A 185 -5.43 10.83 11.29
CA CYS A 185 -5.75 10.59 12.69
C CYS A 185 -4.51 10.03 13.42
N CYS A 186 -4.56 10.00 14.74
CA CYS A 186 -3.55 9.32 15.54
C CYS A 186 -4.18 8.23 16.40
N TYR A 187 -3.52 7.09 16.45
CA TYR A 187 -3.79 6.04 17.41
C TYR A 187 -2.78 6.14 18.55
N THR A 188 -3.27 6.23 19.79
CA THR A 188 -2.42 6.17 20.97
C THR A 188 -2.03 4.72 21.21
N ASN A 189 -0.74 4.41 21.28
CA ASN A 189 -0.25 3.08 21.59
C ASN A 189 -0.49 2.77 23.09
N ASP A 190 -1.70 2.34 23.39
CA ASP A 190 -2.20 1.97 24.71
C ASP A 190 -2.04 0.46 24.98
N THR A 191 -1.32 -0.27 24.12
CA THR A 191 -0.99 -1.68 24.41
C THR A 191 -0.29 -1.78 25.77
N GLN A 192 -1.00 -2.38 26.74
CA GLN A 192 -0.54 -2.63 28.11
C GLN A 192 0.84 -3.33 28.20
N ARG A 193 1.32 -3.91 27.08
CA ARG A 193 2.65 -4.53 26.93
C ARG A 193 3.83 -3.57 27.13
N ILE A 194 3.73 -2.30 26.69
CA ILE A 194 4.83 -1.33 26.86
C ILE A 194 4.90 -0.84 28.30
N ASN A 195 3.73 -0.55 28.90
CA ASN A 195 3.63 -0.07 30.27
C ASN A 195 4.02 -1.13 31.33
N ASN A 196 3.86 -2.41 31.03
CA ASN A 196 4.21 -3.51 31.94
C ASN A 196 5.62 -4.10 31.72
N SER A 197 6.38 -3.65 30.72
CA SER A 197 7.75 -4.11 30.48
C SER A 197 8.74 -3.40 31.41
N SER A 198 9.18 -4.09 32.46
CA SER A 198 10.22 -3.62 33.39
C SER A 198 11.56 -3.32 32.70
N LEU A 199 11.82 -3.93 31.54
CA LEU A 199 13.01 -3.74 30.73
C LEU A 199 12.99 -2.41 29.97
N LEU A 200 11.87 -2.07 29.31
CA LEU A 200 11.71 -0.81 28.57
C LEU A 200 11.68 0.40 29.51
N ARG A 201 11.08 0.24 30.69
CA ARG A 201 11.09 1.25 31.75
C ARG A 201 12.50 1.57 32.27
N ARG A 202 13.43 0.60 32.21
CA ARG A 202 14.86 0.79 32.54
C ARG A 202 15.68 1.41 31.41
N LEU A 203 15.30 1.20 30.15
CA LEU A 203 16.05 1.63 28.98
C LEU A 203 15.72 3.07 28.52
N ARG A 204 14.73 3.75 29.11
CA ARG A 204 14.23 5.10 28.72
C ARG A 204 13.85 5.26 27.23
N ASN A 205 13.90 4.20 26.44
CA ASN A 205 13.36 4.16 25.09
C ASN A 205 11.95 3.60 25.18
N VAL A 206 11.02 4.45 25.60
CA VAL A 206 9.59 4.18 25.40
C VAL A 206 9.35 4.52 23.93
N SER A 207 8.95 3.53 23.13
CA SER A 207 8.50 3.77 21.76
C SER A 207 7.46 4.90 21.79
N GLU A 208 7.56 5.85 20.84
CA GLU A 208 6.77 7.08 20.91
C GLU A 208 5.26 6.78 20.96
N PRO A 209 4.47 7.55 21.74
CA PRO A 209 3.16 7.09 22.18
C PRO A 209 2.08 7.10 21.11
N TYR A 210 2.30 7.70 19.93
CA TYR A 210 1.28 7.80 18.88
C TYR A 210 1.74 7.16 17.58
N TYR A 211 0.83 6.48 16.89
CA TYR A 211 0.95 6.15 15.47
C TYR A 211 -0.02 7.05 14.71
N CYS A 212 0.50 7.94 13.88
CA CYS A 212 -0.31 8.90 13.15
C CYS A 212 -0.30 8.59 11.67
N SER A 213 -1.48 8.62 11.07
CA SER A 213 -1.67 8.46 9.64
C SER A 213 -1.48 9.77 8.89
N ARG A 214 -1.16 9.64 7.60
CA ARG A 214 -1.17 10.73 6.64
C ARG A 214 -2.46 10.71 5.83
N GLU A 215 -2.72 11.82 5.15
CA GLU A 215 -3.84 11.90 4.22
C GLU A 215 -3.67 10.85 3.12
N PRO A 216 -4.74 10.13 2.74
CA PRO A 216 -4.66 9.17 1.64
C PRO A 216 -4.18 9.84 0.35
N SER A 217 -3.21 9.22 -0.29
CA SER A 217 -2.83 9.56 -1.66
C SER A 217 -3.32 8.48 -2.62
N TYR A 218 -3.46 8.85 -3.88
CA TYR A 218 -3.85 7.92 -4.93
C TYR A 218 -2.79 7.92 -6.02
N THR A 219 -2.52 6.74 -6.54
CA THR A 219 -1.52 6.53 -7.59
C THR A 219 -2.12 5.65 -8.68
N ILE A 220 -1.70 5.86 -9.92
CA ILE A 220 -2.08 5.01 -11.05
C ILE A 220 -0.86 4.20 -11.48
N TYR A 221 -0.97 2.87 -11.44
CA TYR A 221 0.01 1.95 -12.01
C TYR A 221 -0.39 1.66 -13.45
N LEU A 222 0.55 1.82 -14.37
CA LEU A 222 0.34 1.72 -15.81
C LEU A 222 1.27 0.66 -16.40
N ARG A 223 0.72 -0.16 -17.29
CA ARG A 223 1.50 -1.13 -18.08
C ARG A 223 2.41 -0.46 -19.13
N SER A 224 2.11 0.78 -19.53
CA SER A 224 2.87 1.51 -20.55
C SER A 224 3.08 2.97 -20.15
N GLN A 225 4.15 3.59 -20.65
CA GLN A 225 4.47 4.99 -20.39
C GLN A 225 3.70 5.99 -21.27
N GLU A 226 2.87 5.54 -22.22
CA GLU A 226 2.30 6.41 -23.26
C GLU A 226 1.27 7.41 -22.72
N SER A 227 0.16 6.89 -22.18
CA SER A 227 -0.94 7.70 -21.67
C SER A 227 -1.75 6.94 -20.63
N VAL A 228 -2.48 7.67 -19.80
CA VAL A 228 -3.39 7.10 -18.79
C VAL A 228 -4.68 6.68 -19.48
N PRO A 229 -5.08 5.39 -19.43
CA PRO A 229 -6.37 4.95 -19.94
C PRO A 229 -7.53 5.71 -19.30
N SER A 230 -8.55 6.05 -20.10
CA SER A 230 -9.64 6.93 -19.67
C SER A 230 -10.44 6.38 -18.50
N ASP A 231 -10.59 5.06 -18.42
CA ASP A 231 -11.25 4.35 -17.34
C ASP A 231 -10.48 4.48 -16.01
N CYS A 232 -9.15 4.33 -16.04
CA CYS A 232 -8.33 4.58 -14.85
C CYS A 232 -8.29 6.05 -14.44
N LEU A 233 -8.25 6.97 -15.41
CA LEU A 233 -8.34 8.39 -15.10
C LEU A 233 -9.67 8.73 -14.42
N GLN A 234 -10.78 8.19 -14.93
CA GLN A 234 -12.09 8.40 -14.34
C GLN A 234 -12.18 7.82 -12.92
N ALA A 235 -11.66 6.60 -12.70
CA ALA A 235 -11.59 5.99 -11.37
C ALA A 235 -10.76 6.85 -10.40
N TYR A 236 -9.60 7.34 -10.83
CA TYR A 236 -8.77 8.25 -10.05
C TYR A 236 -9.49 9.56 -9.69
N VAL A 237 -10.17 10.19 -10.67
CA VAL A 237 -10.91 11.44 -10.45
C VAL A 237 -12.07 11.24 -9.48
N ASN A 238 -12.78 10.11 -9.56
CA ASN A 238 -13.88 9.80 -8.64
C ASN A 238 -13.42 9.64 -7.18
N LEU A 239 -12.18 9.20 -6.98
CA LEU A 239 -11.57 9.03 -5.66
C LEU A 239 -10.96 10.32 -5.10
N THR A 240 -10.43 11.18 -5.97
CA THR A 240 -9.69 12.40 -5.57
C THR A 240 -10.51 13.68 -5.60
N SER A 241 -11.67 13.66 -6.28
CA SER A 241 -12.53 14.84 -6.35
C SER A 241 -13.19 15.10 -4.99
N PRO A 242 -13.28 16.37 -4.53
CA PRO A 242 -14.01 16.70 -3.32
C PRO A 242 -15.44 16.22 -3.46
N LYS A 243 -15.90 15.37 -2.53
CA LYS A 243 -17.33 15.03 -2.45
C LYS A 243 -18.06 16.32 -2.09
N GLN A 244 -18.77 16.91 -3.04
CA GLN A 244 -19.69 18.00 -2.74
C GLN A 244 -20.74 17.44 -1.78
N GLY A 245 -20.72 17.95 -0.54
CA GLY A 245 -21.70 17.64 0.50
C GLY A 245 -23.05 18.26 0.22
#